data_AF-A0A0G0LHN7-F1
#
_entry.id   AF-A0A0G0LHN7-F1
#
_cell.length_a   1.000
_cell.length_b   1.000
_cell.length_c   1.000
_cell.angle_alpha   90.00
_cell.angle_beta   90.00
_cell.angle_gamma   90.00
#
_symmetry.space_group_name_H-M   'P 1'
#
loop_
_entity.id
_entity.type
_entity.pdbx_description
1 polymer ?
#
loop_
_entity_poly.entity_id
_entity_poly.type
_entity_poly.pdbx_seq_one_letter_code
_entity_poly.pdbx_strand_id
1 'polypeptide(L)'
;MARKYRRKGQKLSIWEGLDWTMNPDTAREIAAVILIIIGLIIFLGMFNFAGSFGRFFIRLAVDWWGILGYLIPFIFLGYGVALIWQSRFQLKPVSVIGTFFSLIFLPALIYPLGGGIGSGIRSLFQGFLGTYASLILIFALAIVSLLVAFNTSIKALWQKFLCNFKGRIFC
;
A
#
# COMPACT_ATOMS: atom_id res chain seq x y z
N MET A 1 63.62 -6.69 -29.39
CA MET A 1 62.77 -7.91 -29.46
C MET A 1 62.06 -7.99 -28.10
N ALA A 2 60.76 -8.20 -27.92
CA ALA A 2 59.75 -8.92 -28.68
C ALA A 2 58.36 -8.24 -28.60
N ARG A 3 57.50 -8.65 -29.54
CA ARG A 3 56.16 -8.15 -29.87
C ARG A 3 55.04 -8.72 -28.98
N LYS A 4 53.88 -8.05 -29.05
CA LYS A 4 52.48 -8.52 -28.80
C LYS A 4 52.09 -8.63 -27.31
N TYR A 5 50.89 -8.21 -26.87
CA TYR A 5 49.59 -8.40 -27.53
C TYR A 5 48.62 -7.21 -27.38
N ARG A 6 48.05 -6.84 -28.52
CA ARG A 6 46.82 -6.08 -28.71
C ARG A 6 45.66 -7.06 -28.52
N ARG A 7 44.69 -6.76 -27.65
CA ARG A 7 43.25 -6.82 -27.95
C ARG A 7 42.42 -6.34 -26.76
N LYS A 8 42.06 -5.06 -26.84
CA LYS A 8 40.79 -4.53 -26.33
C LYS A 8 39.67 -5.48 -26.77
N GLY A 9 39.09 -6.15 -25.79
CA GLY A 9 37.86 -6.91 -25.90
C GLY A 9 37.04 -6.68 -24.64
N GLN A 10 36.92 -5.42 -24.21
CA GLN A 10 35.81 -5.04 -23.35
C GLN A 10 34.55 -5.33 -24.17
N LYS A 11 33.91 -6.45 -23.87
CA LYS A 11 32.50 -6.63 -24.17
C LYS A 11 31.81 -5.47 -23.45
N LEU A 12 31.57 -4.36 -24.16
CA LEU A 12 30.59 -3.39 -23.73
C LEU A 12 29.32 -4.18 -23.50
N SER A 13 28.95 -4.35 -22.24
CA SER A 13 27.70 -4.98 -21.93
C SER A 13 26.64 -4.03 -22.48
N ILE A 14 25.69 -4.55 -23.26
CA ILE A 14 24.55 -3.79 -23.81
C ILE A 14 23.78 -3.07 -22.68
N TRP A 15 24.03 -3.46 -21.43
CA TRP A 15 23.50 -2.92 -20.18
C TRP A 15 24.20 -1.65 -19.67
N GLU A 16 25.47 -1.38 -20.04
CA GLU A 16 26.22 -0.17 -19.63
C GLU A 16 25.88 1.07 -20.46
N GLY A 17 25.20 0.92 -21.61
CA GLY A 17 24.78 2.02 -22.48
C GLY A 17 23.36 2.54 -22.23
N LEU A 18 22.60 1.88 -21.35
CA LEU A 18 21.38 2.45 -20.80
C LEU A 18 21.76 3.22 -19.54
N ASP A 19 22.04 4.51 -19.70
CA ASP A 19 22.05 5.46 -18.60
C ASP A 19 20.64 5.48 -17.97
N TRP A 20 20.39 4.54 -17.05
CA TRP A 20 19.19 4.44 -16.21
C TRP A 20 19.11 5.56 -15.17
N THR A 21 19.95 6.59 -15.28
CA THR A 21 19.88 7.86 -14.56
C THR A 21 18.72 8.71 -15.12
N MET A 22 17.52 8.13 -15.19
CA MET A 22 16.30 8.92 -15.29
C MET A 22 16.23 9.85 -14.08
N ASN A 23 15.90 11.12 -14.33
CA ASN A 23 15.69 12.08 -13.26
C ASN A 23 14.62 11.50 -12.30
N PRO A 24 14.90 11.36 -10.99
CA PRO A 24 13.96 10.78 -10.02
C PRO A 24 12.57 11.44 -10.05
N ASP A 25 12.51 12.71 -10.45
CA ASP A 25 11.25 13.44 -10.64
C ASP A 25 10.42 12.87 -11.81
N THR A 26 11.05 12.60 -12.96
CA THR A 26 10.37 12.04 -14.13
C THR A 26 9.91 10.60 -13.88
N ALA A 27 10.74 9.78 -13.22
CA ALA A 27 10.37 8.41 -12.87
C ALA A 27 9.16 8.38 -11.91
N ARG A 28 9.10 9.33 -10.97
CA ARG A 28 7.98 9.49 -10.04
C ARG A 28 6.70 9.91 -10.74
N GLU A 29 6.75 10.85 -11.68
CA GLU A 29 5.60 11.26 -12.48
C GLU A 29 5.07 10.09 -13.33
N ILE A 30 5.96 9.34 -13.99
CA ILE A 30 5.58 8.15 -14.76
C ILE A 30 4.90 7.12 -13.85
N ALA A 31 5.47 6.84 -12.68
CA ALA A 31 4.88 5.92 -11.71
C ALA A 31 3.49 6.40 -11.24
N ALA A 32 3.31 7.71 -11.04
CA ALA A 32 2.04 8.29 -10.65
C ALA A 32 0.96 8.08 -11.73
N VAL A 33 1.29 8.36 -12.98
CA VAL A 33 0.37 8.17 -14.13
C VAL A 33 -0.01 6.70 -14.26
N ILE A 34 0.95 5.78 -14.17
CA ILE A 34 0.69 4.34 -14.22
C ILE A 34 -0.24 3.90 -13.08
N LEU A 35 0.00 4.37 -11.84
CA LEU A 35 -0.85 4.07 -10.69
C LEU A 35 -2.29 4.55 -10.89
N ILE A 36 -2.47 5.76 -11.43
CA ILE A 36 -3.80 6.32 -11.72
C ILE A 36 -4.51 5.49 -12.79
N ILE A 37 -3.82 5.14 -13.88
CA ILE A 37 -4.39 4.33 -14.97
C ILE A 37 -4.82 2.95 -14.44
N ILE A 38 -3.96 2.28 -13.67
CA ILE A 38 -4.29 0.99 -13.05
C ILE A 38 -5.48 1.14 -12.10
N GLY A 39 -5.48 2.17 -11.25
CA GLY A 39 -6.57 2.46 -10.33
C GLY A 39 -7.90 2.66 -11.06
N LEU A 40 -7.89 3.42 -12.16
CA LEU A 40 -9.06 3.63 -13.02
C LEU A 40 -9.54 2.31 -13.66
N ILE A 41 -8.65 1.49 -14.20
CA ILE A 41 -9.00 0.20 -14.80
C ILE A 41 -9.67 -0.72 -13.77
N ILE A 42 -9.12 -0.80 -12.55
CA ILE A 42 -9.70 -1.60 -11.47
C ILE A 42 -11.06 -1.02 -11.04
N PHE A 43 -11.16 0.30 -10.93
CA PHE A 43 -12.40 1.00 -10.59
C PHE A 43 -13.51 0.75 -11.62
N LEU A 44 -13.22 0.90 -12.91
CA LEU A 44 -14.11 0.54 -14.02
C LEU A 44 -14.44 -0.97 -13.99
N GLY A 45 -13.52 -1.80 -13.52
CA GLY A 45 -13.73 -3.22 -13.28
C GLY A 45 -14.82 -3.52 -12.25
N MET A 46 -14.97 -2.68 -11.21
CA MET A 46 -16.03 -2.82 -10.22
C MET A 46 -17.43 -2.70 -10.85
N PHE A 47 -17.58 -1.84 -11.87
CA PHE A 47 -18.83 -1.63 -12.59
C PHE A 47 -18.97 -2.53 -13.83
N ASN A 48 -18.09 -3.51 -14.01
CA ASN A 48 -17.99 -4.37 -15.19
C ASN A 48 -17.73 -3.65 -16.52
N PHE A 49 -17.30 -2.38 -16.52
CA PHE A 49 -17.01 -1.62 -17.73
C PHE A 49 -15.61 -1.90 -18.31
N ALA A 50 -14.64 -2.32 -17.49
CA ALA A 50 -13.27 -2.62 -17.94
C ALA A 50 -13.08 -4.02 -18.56
N GLY A 51 -14.17 -4.74 -18.85
CA GLY A 51 -14.12 -6.07 -19.44
C GLY A 51 -13.46 -7.13 -18.53
N SER A 52 -12.87 -8.16 -19.14
CA SER A 52 -12.27 -9.28 -18.40
C SER A 52 -11.06 -8.88 -17.55
N PHE A 53 -10.29 -7.89 -18.02
CA PHE A 53 -9.07 -7.47 -17.36
C PHE A 53 -9.36 -6.80 -16.01
N GLY A 54 -10.25 -5.80 -15.97
CA GLY A 54 -10.64 -5.16 -14.71
C GLY A 54 -11.30 -6.14 -13.72
N ARG A 55 -12.13 -7.07 -14.23
CA ARG A 55 -12.72 -8.14 -13.41
C ARG A 55 -11.68 -9.06 -12.78
N PHE A 56 -10.60 -9.36 -13.50
CA PHE A 56 -9.51 -10.18 -12.97
C PHE A 56 -8.82 -9.49 -11.78
N PHE A 57 -8.48 -8.21 -11.90
CA PHE A 57 -7.83 -7.48 -10.81
C PHE A 57 -8.73 -7.29 -9.59
N ILE A 58 -10.00 -6.96 -9.78
CA ILE A 58 -10.91 -6.78 -8.63
C ILE A 58 -11.18 -8.11 -7.92
N ARG A 59 -11.26 -9.23 -8.65
CA ARG A 59 -11.36 -10.57 -8.04
C ARG A 59 -10.11 -10.89 -7.24
N LEU A 60 -8.92 -10.69 -7.81
CA LEU A 60 -7.66 -10.89 -7.09
C LEU A 60 -7.60 -10.03 -5.82
N ALA A 61 -8.01 -8.77 -5.90
CA ALA A 61 -8.08 -7.88 -4.75
C ALA A 61 -9.05 -8.41 -3.66
N VAL A 62 -10.26 -8.82 -4.05
CA VAL A 62 -11.29 -9.30 -3.12
C VAL A 62 -10.98 -10.69 -2.56
N ASP A 63 -10.37 -11.57 -3.34
CA ASP A 63 -10.01 -12.92 -2.88
C ASP A 63 -8.98 -12.86 -1.75
N TRP A 64 -8.04 -11.92 -1.82
CA TRP A 64 -6.96 -11.79 -0.84
C TRP A 64 -7.32 -10.86 0.33
N TRP A 65 -7.89 -9.68 0.05
CA TRP A 65 -8.23 -8.65 1.06
C TRP A 65 -9.70 -8.66 1.48
N GLY A 66 -10.54 -9.47 0.85
CA GLY A 66 -11.96 -9.54 1.15
C GLY A 66 -12.69 -8.28 0.73
N ILE A 67 -13.60 -7.80 1.59
CA ILE A 67 -14.35 -6.57 1.34
C ILE A 67 -13.45 -5.33 1.25
N LEU A 68 -12.28 -5.35 1.90
CA LEU A 68 -11.29 -4.29 1.78
C LEU A 68 -10.63 -4.26 0.39
N GLY A 69 -10.74 -5.35 -0.38
CA GLY A 69 -10.31 -5.40 -1.78
C GLY A 69 -11.01 -4.36 -2.66
N TYR A 70 -12.26 -3.98 -2.33
CA TYR A 70 -12.96 -2.91 -3.04
C TYR A 70 -12.41 -1.51 -2.75
N LEU A 71 -11.62 -1.33 -1.69
CA LEU A 71 -10.92 -0.06 -1.41
C LEU A 71 -9.64 0.09 -2.23
N ILE A 72 -9.06 -1.00 -2.75
CA ILE A 72 -7.82 -0.99 -3.53
C ILE A 72 -7.83 0.00 -4.70
N PRO A 73 -8.84 0.08 -5.58
CA PRO A 73 -8.84 1.07 -6.66
C PRO A 73 -8.74 2.51 -6.14
N PHE A 74 -9.42 2.83 -5.03
CA PHE A 74 -9.34 4.14 -4.40
C PHE A 74 -7.96 4.41 -3.79
N ILE A 75 -7.32 3.40 -3.23
CA ILE A 75 -5.94 3.48 -2.71
C ILE A 75 -4.97 3.78 -3.86
N PHE A 76 -5.07 3.08 -4.99
CA PHE A 76 -4.22 3.31 -6.16
C PHE A 76 -4.40 4.72 -6.75
N LEU A 77 -5.66 5.17 -6.88
CA LEU A 77 -5.97 6.53 -7.32
C LEU A 77 -5.43 7.58 -6.34
N GLY A 78 -5.65 7.36 -5.04
CA GLY A 78 -5.18 8.24 -3.98
C GLY A 78 -3.66 8.36 -3.96
N TYR A 79 -2.93 7.24 -4.01
CA TYR A 79 -1.47 7.24 -4.08
C TYR A 79 -0.95 7.85 -5.38
N GLY A 80 -1.59 7.59 -6.52
CA GLY A 80 -1.22 8.19 -7.80
C GLY A 80 -1.32 9.72 -7.76
N VAL A 81 -2.44 10.27 -7.25
CA VAL A 81 -2.62 11.72 -7.08
C VAL A 81 -1.67 12.28 -6.03
N ALA A 82 -1.50 11.59 -4.91
CA ALA A 82 -0.57 12.00 -3.86
C ALA A 82 0.85 12.09 -4.42
N LEU A 83 1.28 11.12 -5.23
CA LEU A 83 2.61 11.08 -5.83
C LEU A 83 2.85 12.26 -6.78
N ILE A 84 1.84 12.81 -7.44
CA ILE A 84 1.96 14.06 -8.21
C ILE A 84 2.21 15.23 -7.24
N TRP A 85 1.51 15.27 -6.09
CA TRP A 85 1.57 16.36 -5.12
C TRP A 85 2.75 16.31 -4.12
N GLN A 86 3.46 15.18 -4.05
CA GLN A 86 4.39 14.80 -2.97
C GLN A 86 5.73 15.56 -2.89
N SER A 87 5.78 16.88 -3.08
CA SER A 87 6.99 17.66 -2.79
C SER A 87 7.30 17.81 -1.28
N ARG A 88 6.47 17.26 -0.37
CA ARG A 88 6.54 17.55 1.09
C ARG A 88 6.39 16.36 2.06
N PHE A 89 6.07 15.14 1.62
CA PHE A 89 5.82 14.03 2.56
C PHE A 89 7.09 13.19 2.81
N GLN A 90 7.73 13.41 3.95
CA GLN A 90 8.78 12.52 4.47
C GLN A 90 8.11 11.29 5.12
N LEU A 91 8.11 10.17 4.41
CA LEU A 91 7.60 8.90 4.94
C LEU A 91 8.59 8.37 5.99
N LYS A 92 8.14 8.28 7.25
CA LYS A 92 8.94 7.65 8.31
C LYS A 92 8.87 6.13 8.16
N PRO A 93 10.00 5.39 8.28
CA PRO A 93 10.01 3.92 8.18
C PRO A 93 9.01 3.22 9.10
N VAL A 94 8.77 3.78 10.29
CA VAL A 94 7.82 3.26 11.28
C VAL A 94 6.38 3.26 10.74
N SER A 95 5.99 4.29 9.99
CA SER A 95 4.64 4.39 9.39
C SER A 95 4.41 3.29 8.34
N VAL A 96 5.45 2.93 7.58
CA VAL A 96 5.40 1.84 6.60
C VAL A 96 5.15 0.49 7.28
N ILE A 97 5.87 0.23 8.38
CA ILE A 97 5.69 -0.99 9.18
C ILE A 97 4.28 -1.07 9.74
N GLY A 98 3.79 0.02 10.35
CA GLY A 98 2.42 0.08 10.87
C GLY A 98 1.38 -0.16 9.79
N THR A 99 1.56 0.44 8.61
CA THR A 99 0.67 0.26 7.45
C THR A 99 0.66 -1.21 7.03
N PHE A 100 1.81 -1.85 6.94
CA PHE A 100 1.92 -3.27 6.62
C PHE A 100 1.18 -4.16 7.62
N PHE A 101 1.37 -3.95 8.94
CA PHE A 101 0.63 -4.70 9.95
C PHE A 101 -0.87 -4.42 9.91
N SER A 102 -1.28 -3.19 9.60
CA SER A 102 -2.70 -2.84 9.51
C SER A 102 -3.37 -3.59 8.36
N LEU A 103 -2.69 -3.76 7.22
CA LEU A 103 -3.18 -4.54 6.08
C LEU A 103 -3.34 -6.04 6.39
N ILE A 104 -2.69 -6.53 7.45
CA ILE A 104 -2.75 -7.93 7.89
C ILE A 104 -3.88 -8.10 8.93
N PHE A 105 -3.93 -7.24 9.94
CA PHE A 105 -4.87 -7.40 11.06
C PHE A 105 -6.28 -6.86 10.78
N LEU A 106 -6.44 -5.82 9.95
CA LEU A 106 -7.78 -5.33 9.60
C LEU A 106 -8.63 -6.37 8.86
N PRO A 107 -8.15 -7.05 7.80
CA PRO A 107 -8.92 -8.11 7.16
C PRO A 107 -9.23 -9.26 8.12
N ALA A 108 -8.33 -9.60 9.04
CA ALA A 108 -8.53 -10.67 10.03
C ALA A 108 -9.69 -10.40 11.00
N LEU A 109 -10.02 -9.12 11.22
CA LEU A 109 -11.13 -8.72 12.08
C LEU A 109 -12.50 -8.94 11.41
N ILE A 110 -12.59 -8.73 10.10
CA ILE A 110 -13.85 -8.74 9.34
C ILE A 110 -14.16 -10.16 8.85
N TYR A 111 -14.49 -11.08 9.77
CA TYR A 111 -14.90 -12.44 9.39
C TYR A 111 -16.40 -12.51 9.05
N PRO A 112 -16.82 -13.25 8.01
CA PRO A 112 -16.03 -14.04 7.06
C PRO A 112 -15.52 -13.26 5.83
N LEU A 113 -15.72 -11.94 5.79
CA LEU A 113 -15.45 -11.08 4.63
C LEU A 113 -14.00 -10.58 4.51
N GLY A 114 -13.05 -11.20 5.20
CA GLY A 114 -11.66 -10.76 5.33
C GLY A 114 -10.71 -11.28 4.25
N GLY A 115 -11.23 -12.03 3.28
CA GLY A 115 -10.43 -12.68 2.24
C GLY A 115 -9.50 -13.78 2.77
N GLY A 116 -8.63 -14.28 1.90
CA GLY A 116 -7.66 -15.33 2.21
C GLY A 116 -6.66 -14.92 3.30
N ILE A 117 -6.18 -13.67 3.29
CA ILE A 117 -5.23 -13.18 4.30
C ILE A 117 -5.91 -13.13 5.68
N GLY A 118 -7.09 -12.49 5.76
CA GLY A 118 -7.79 -12.31 7.02
C GLY A 118 -8.25 -13.63 7.64
N SER A 119 -8.78 -14.53 6.81
CA SER A 119 -9.20 -15.87 7.25
C SER A 119 -8.01 -16.70 7.74
N GLY A 120 -6.88 -16.69 7.03
CA GLY A 120 -5.68 -17.43 7.41
C GLY A 120 -5.06 -16.95 8.73
N ILE A 121 -4.95 -15.64 8.92
CA ILE A 121 -4.44 -15.09 10.19
C ILE A 121 -5.38 -15.44 11.33
N ARG A 122 -6.69 -15.22 11.14
CA ARG A 122 -7.68 -15.52 12.18
C ARG A 122 -7.65 -17.00 12.55
N SER A 123 -7.56 -17.92 11.59
CA SER A 123 -7.50 -19.36 11.89
C SER A 123 -6.26 -19.73 12.68
N LEU A 124 -5.10 -19.11 12.40
CA LEU A 124 -3.89 -19.30 13.21
C LEU A 124 -4.14 -18.89 14.66
N PHE A 125 -4.62 -17.67 14.92
CA PHE A 125 -4.87 -17.19 16.28
C PHE A 125 -5.99 -17.97 16.99
N GLN A 126 -7.04 -18.35 16.27
CA GLN A 126 -8.13 -19.19 16.80
C GLN A 126 -7.62 -20.56 17.24
N GLY A 127 -6.67 -21.15 16.51
CA GLY A 127 -6.05 -22.43 16.87
C GLY A 127 -5.30 -22.39 18.21
N PHE A 128 -4.70 -21.25 18.56
CA PHE A 128 -3.96 -21.09 19.82
C PHE A 128 -4.81 -20.61 21.00
N LEU A 129 -5.75 -19.70 20.77
CA LEU A 129 -6.43 -18.95 21.84
C LEU A 129 -7.94 -19.24 21.93
N GLY A 130 -8.52 -19.89 20.93
CA GLY A 130 -9.96 -20.03 20.80
C GLY A 130 -10.64 -18.77 20.22
N THR A 131 -11.92 -18.88 19.89
CA THR A 131 -12.64 -17.90 19.06
C THR A 131 -12.74 -16.51 19.67
N TYR A 132 -13.01 -16.40 20.98
CA TYR A 132 -13.22 -15.10 21.63
C TYR A 132 -11.90 -14.40 21.97
N ALA A 133 -10.92 -15.13 22.53
CA ALA A 133 -9.64 -14.54 22.90
C ALA A 133 -8.84 -14.12 21.66
N SER A 134 -8.89 -14.88 20.57
CA SER A 134 -8.29 -14.48 19.29
C SER A 134 -8.90 -13.20 18.74
N LEU A 135 -10.23 -13.03 18.83
CA LEU A 135 -10.90 -11.81 18.36
C LEU A 135 -10.44 -10.58 19.15
N ILE A 136 -10.39 -10.67 20.49
CA ILE A 136 -9.93 -9.57 21.35
C ILE A 136 -8.46 -9.22 21.02
N LEU A 137 -7.60 -10.23 20.84
CA LEU A 137 -6.19 -10.00 20.54
C LEU A 137 -5.99 -9.38 19.15
N ILE A 138 -6.66 -9.89 18.12
CA ILE A 138 -6.60 -9.35 16.76
C ILE A 138 -7.12 -7.91 16.76
N PHE A 139 -8.19 -7.63 17.49
CA PHE A 139 -8.72 -6.26 17.63
C PHE A 139 -7.69 -5.32 18.25
N ALA A 140 -7.02 -5.72 19.34
CA ALA A 140 -5.96 -4.93 19.95
C ALA A 140 -4.79 -4.68 18.98
N LEU A 141 -4.34 -5.72 18.25
CA LEU A 141 -3.27 -5.61 17.26
C LEU A 141 -3.66 -4.74 16.05
N ALA A 142 -4.91 -4.81 15.61
CA ALA A 142 -5.45 -3.95 14.56
C ALA A 142 -5.42 -2.48 14.98
N ILE A 143 -5.80 -2.17 16.23
CA ILE A 143 -5.71 -0.81 16.76
C ILE A 143 -4.24 -0.36 16.83
N VAL A 144 -3.35 -1.15 17.43
CA VAL A 144 -1.93 -0.80 17.56
C VAL A 144 -1.29 -0.57 16.20
N SER A 145 -1.53 -1.44 15.23
CA SER A 145 -0.99 -1.30 13.88
C SER A 145 -1.52 -0.05 13.17
N LEU A 146 -2.81 0.28 13.32
CA LEU A 146 -3.40 1.50 12.78
C LEU A 146 -2.77 2.76 13.39
N LEU A 147 -2.54 2.78 14.71
CA LEU A 147 -1.86 3.88 15.40
C LEU A 147 -0.44 4.09 14.86
N VAL A 148 0.30 2.99 14.68
CA VAL A 148 1.66 3.04 14.13
C VAL A 148 1.63 3.47 12.66
N ALA A 149 0.64 3.01 11.88
CA ALA A 149 0.48 3.31 10.46
C ALA A 149 0.35 4.81 10.23
N PHE A 150 -0.56 5.46 10.95
CA PHE A 150 -0.76 6.90 10.76
C PHE A 150 0.39 7.74 11.33
N ASN A 151 1.29 7.16 12.16
CA ASN A 151 2.34 7.88 12.87
C ASN A 151 1.84 9.19 13.54
N THR A 152 0.53 9.25 13.78
CA THR A 152 -0.15 10.33 14.46
C THR A 152 -0.40 9.84 15.86
N SER A 153 0.16 10.56 16.82
CA SER A 153 -0.29 10.43 18.20
C SER A 153 -1.81 10.65 18.22
N ILE A 154 -2.55 9.80 18.94
CA ILE A 154 -4.00 9.97 19.17
C ILE A 154 -4.31 11.43 19.57
N LYS A 155 -3.39 12.08 20.29
CA LYS A 155 -3.45 13.49 20.68
C LYS A 155 -3.59 14.46 19.50
N ALA A 156 -2.85 14.30 18.41
CA ALA A 156 -2.91 15.21 17.26
C ALA A 156 -4.24 15.09 16.48
N LEU A 157 -4.78 13.86 16.36
CA LEU A 157 -6.10 13.62 15.77
C LEU A 157 -7.22 14.16 16.66
N TRP A 158 -7.16 13.90 17.98
CA TRP A 158 -8.13 14.42 18.94
C TRP A 158 -8.12 15.95 19.01
N GLN A 159 -6.95 16.58 18.91
CA GLN A 159 -6.82 18.03 18.94
C GLN A 159 -7.39 18.67 17.66
N LYS A 160 -7.14 18.08 16.48
CA LYS A 160 -7.79 18.51 15.22
C LYS A 160 -9.31 18.30 15.24
N PHE A 161 -9.77 17.17 15.78
CA PHE A 161 -11.20 16.86 15.84
C PHE A 161 -11.93 17.77 16.84
N LEU A 162 -11.36 17.98 18.04
CA LEU A 162 -11.87 18.93 19.02
C LEU A 162 -11.83 20.37 18.51
N CYS A 163 -10.80 20.76 17.75
CA CYS A 163 -10.70 22.11 17.18
C CYS A 163 -11.69 22.35 16.03
N ASN A 164 -11.99 21.31 15.25
CA ASN A 164 -13.05 21.38 14.24
C ASN A 164 -14.45 21.42 14.88
N PHE A 165 -14.62 20.80 16.06
CA PHE A 165 -15.88 20.78 16.79
C PHE A 165 -16.10 22.01 17.67
N LYS A 166 -15.03 22.60 18.20
CA LYS A 166 -15.02 23.79 19.06
C LYS A 166 -14.41 24.92 18.26
N GLY A 167 -15.25 25.60 17.47
CA GLY A 167 -14.84 26.57 16.45
C GLY A 167 -13.65 27.44 16.85
N ARG A 168 -12.57 27.34 16.05
CA ARG A 168 -11.53 28.32 15.68
C ARG A 168 -11.19 29.50 16.62
N ILE A 169 -11.31 29.40 17.94
CA ILE A 169 -10.91 30.49 18.86
C ILE A 169 -9.67 30.12 19.69
N PHE A 170 -9.37 28.82 19.84
CA PHE A 170 -8.15 28.37 20.51
C PHE A 170 -7.51 27.17 19.77
N CYS A 171 -7.14 27.44 18.53
CA CYS A 171 -6.02 26.83 17.81
C CYS A 171 -5.28 28.01 17.15
#